data_AF-A0A9N9KAZ8-F1
#
_entry.id   AF-A0A9N9KAZ8-F1
#
_cell.length_a   1.000
_cell.length_b   1.000
_cell.length_c   1.000
_cell.angle_alpha   90.00
_cell.angle_beta   90.00
_cell.angle_gamma   90.00
#
_symmetry.space_group_name_H-M   'P 1'
#
loop_
_entity.id
_entity.type
_entity.pdbx_description
1 polymer ?
#
loop_
_entity_poly.entity_id
_entity_poly.type
_entity_poly.pdbx_seq_one_letter_code
_entity_poly.pdbx_strand_id
1 'polypeptide(L)' 'WVNLPTKTIEKKSDHLATIFDTLQKANLKINIDKCQFFLSEIKFLDHVISDKD' A
#
# COMPACT_ATOMS: atom_id res chain seq x y z
N TRP A 1 -4.25 2.09 10.25
CA TRP A 1 -2.81 1.88 10.45
C TRP A 1 -2.61 0.48 11.00
N VAL A 2 -2.66 -0.53 10.14
CA VAL A 2 -2.30 -1.90 10.51
C VAL A 2 -1.22 -2.30 9.51
N ASN A 3 0.04 -2.16 9.92
CA ASN A 3 1.20 -2.52 9.11
C ASN A 3 1.86 -3.73 9.78
N LEU A 4 1.54 -4.92 9.29
CA LEU A 4 2.23 -6.18 9.66
C LEU A 4 3.10 -6.57 8.46
N PRO A 5 4.42 -6.80 8.64
CA PRO A 5 5.35 -7.04 7.55
C PRO A 5 5.01 -8.37 6.86
N THR A 6 4.45 -8.31 5.66
CA THR A 6 4.09 -9.50 4.87
C THR A 6 5.09 -9.69 3.73
N LYS A 7 5.88 -10.76 3.84
CA LYS A 7 7.05 -11.04 2.99
C LYS A 7 6.73 -11.56 1.57
N THR A 8 5.45 -11.67 1.16
CA THR A 8 5.06 -12.23 -0.15
C THR A 8 4.13 -11.30 -0.95
N ILE A 9 4.26 -11.33 -2.28
CA ILE A 9 3.46 -10.53 -3.23
C ILE A 9 1.97 -10.88 -3.10
N GLU A 10 1.66 -12.15 -2.86
CA GLU A 10 0.29 -12.65 -2.67
C GLU A 10 -0.40 -11.97 -1.48
N LYS A 11 0.26 -11.93 -0.32
CA LYS A 11 -0.28 -11.24 0.88
C LYS A 11 -0.34 -9.72 0.71
N LYS A 12 0.63 -9.13 0.00
CA LYS A 12 0.60 -7.69 -0.35
C LYS A 12 -0.63 -7.38 -1.23
N SER A 13 -1.05 -8.32 -2.09
CA SER A 13 -2.25 -8.19 -2.91
C SER A 13 -3.54 -8.29 -2.10
N ASP A 14 -3.62 -9.22 -1.13
CA ASP A 14 -4.76 -9.31 -0.21
C ASP A 14 -4.97 -8.03 0.61
N HIS A 15 -3.87 -7.39 1.02
CA HIS A 15 -3.92 -6.12 1.74
C HIS A 15 -4.47 -4.99 0.86
N LEU A 16 -4.02 -4.91 -0.40
CA LEU A 16 -4.55 -3.94 -1.35
C LEU A 16 -6.04 -4.15 -1.64
N ALA A 17 -6.48 -5.41 -1.76
CA ALA A 17 -7.91 -5.72 -1.92
C ALA A 17 -8.74 -5.17 -0.76
N THR A 18 -8.25 -5.33 0.48
CA THR A 18 -8.91 -4.80 1.68
C THR A 18 -8.96 -3.26 1.68
N ILE A 19 -7.87 -2.59 1.26
CA ILE A 19 -7.82 -1.13 1.14
C ILE A 19 -8.83 -0.64 0.10
N PHE A 20 -8.87 -1.27 -1.08
CA PHE A 20 -9.77 -0.87 -2.16
C PHE A 20 -11.25 -1.08 -1.79
N ASP A 21 -11.59 -2.18 -1.14
CA ASP A 21 -12.94 -2.43 -0.61
C ASP A 21 -13.33 -1.36 0.43
N THR A 22 -12.41 -1.00 1.33
CA THR A 22 -12.65 0.05 2.33
C THR A 22 -12.90 1.41 1.69
N LEU A 23 -12.08 1.79 0.71
CA LEU A 23 -12.24 3.05 -0.02
C LEU A 23 -13.56 3.08 -0.80
N GLN A 24 -13.93 1.97 -1.43
CA GLN A 24 -15.20 1.84 -2.15
C GLN A 24 -16.40 1.99 -1.21
N LYS A 25 -16.39 1.34 -0.04
CA LYS A 25 -17.44 1.46 0.98
C LYS A 25 -17.59 2.88 1.51
N ALA A 26 -16.49 3.63 1.58
CA ALA A 26 -16.47 5.05 1.95
C ALA A 26 -16.83 5.99 0.80
N ASN A 27 -17.15 5.48 -0.39
CA ASN A 27 -17.41 6.25 -1.61
C ASN A 27 -16.24 7.19 -2.01
N LEU A 28 -15.00 6.76 -1.74
CA LEU A 28 -13.78 7.47 -2.09
C LEU A 28 -13.19 6.90 -3.39
N LYS A 29 -12.60 7.78 -4.19
CA LYS A 29 -11.89 7.41 -5.43
C LYS A 29 -10.39 7.58 -5.26
N ILE A 30 -9.66 6.65 -5.86
CA ILE A 30 -8.20 6.65 -5.85
C ILE A 30 -7.72 7.35 -7.12
N ASN A 31 -6.69 8.18 -7.00
CA ASN A 31 -5.97 8.71 -8.16
C ASN A 31 -4.83 7.75 -8.51
N ILE A 32 -5.04 6.93 -9.54
CA ILE A 32 -4.09 5.90 -9.96
C ILE A 32 -2.75 6.51 -10.38
N ASP A 33 -2.72 7.69 -11.00
CA ASP A 33 -1.49 8.35 -11.44
C ASP A 33 -0.58 8.73 -10.27
N LYS A 34 -1.13 8.82 -9.06
CA LYS A 34 -0.39 9.13 -7.82
C LYS A 34 -0.09 7.89 -6.97
N CYS A 35 -0.61 6.73 -7.35
CA CYS A 35 -0.43 5.50 -6.57
C CYS A 35 0.80 4.72 -7.04
N GLN A 36 1.57 4.22 -6.09
CA GLN A 36 2.71 3.35 -6.35
C GLN A 36 2.57 2.11 -5.46
N PHE A 37 2.65 0.93 -6.08
CA PHE A 37 2.46 -0.36 -5.40
C PHE A 37 3.66 -1.27 -5.62
N PHE A 38 3.85 -2.21 -4.71
CA PHE A 38 4.90 -3.24 -4.78
C PHE A 38 6.34 -2.69 -4.94
N LEU A 39 6.59 -1.45 -4.51
CA LEU A 39 7.93 -0.89 -4.48
C LEU A 39 8.73 -1.49 -3.32
N SER A 40 10.02 -1.75 -3.57
CA SER A 40 10.97 -2.15 -2.52
C SER A 40 11.46 -0.97 -1.68
N GLU A 41 11.24 0.25 -2.15
CA GLU A 41 11.58 1.51 -1.47
C GLU A 41 10.58 2.60 -1.86
N ILE A 42 10.12 3.38 -0.88
CA ILE A 42 9.24 4.54 -1.11
C ILE A 42 9.74 5.77 -0.35
N LYS A 43 9.53 6.96 -0.93
CA LYS A 43 9.68 8.23 -0.22
C LYS A 43 8.33 8.67 0.33
N PHE A 44 8.23 8.85 1.65
CA PHE A 44 7.03 9.28 2.32
C PHE A 44 7.36 10.27 3.45
N LEU A 45 6.77 11.47 3.39
CA LEU A 45 6.99 12.55 4.37
C LEU A 45 8.48 12.84 4.61
N ASP A 46 9.27 12.95 3.52
CA ASP A 46 10.72 13.14 3.55
C ASP A 46 11.55 12.02 4.22
N HIS A 47 10.90 10.91 4.57
CA HIS A 47 11.56 9.67 4.97
C HIS A 47 11.59 8.67 3.81
N VAL A 48 12.66 7.88 3.75
CA VAL A 48 12.77 6.74 2.83
C VAL A 48 12.48 5.48 3.63
N ILE A 49 11.54 4.67 3.13
CA ILE A 49 11.13 3.39 3.73
C ILE A 49 11.52 2.29 2.75
N SER A 50 12.33 1.32 3.19
CA SER A 50 12.87 0.24 2.36
C SER A 50 12.56 -1.13 2.98
N ASP A 51 12.38 -2.16 2.14
CA ASP A 51 12.20 -3.55 2.59
C ASP A 51 13.51 -4.19 3.10
N LYS A 52 14.63 -3.44 3.05
CA LYS A 52 15.97 -3.88 3.47
C LYS A 52 16.37 -3.49 4.90
N ASP A 53 15.56 -2.68 5.59
CA ASP A 53 15.82 -2.25 6.97
C ASP A 53 15.12 -3.14 8.02
#